data_AF-A0AAV1JDX2-F1
#
_entry.id   AF-A0AAV1JDX2-F1
#
_cell.length_a   1.000
_cell.length_b   1.000
_cell.length_c   1.000
_cell.angle_alpha   90.00
_cell.angle_beta   90.00
_cell.angle_gamma   90.00
#
_symmetry.space_group_name_H-M   'P 1'
#
loop_
_entity.id
_entity.type
_entity.pdbx_description
1 polymer ?
#
loop_
_entity_poly.entity_id
_entity_poly.type
_entity_poly.pdbx_seq_one_letter_code
_entity_poly.pdbx_strand_id
1 'polypeptide(L)'
;MLGFANAAGGSIPPVFIFPRVHFKEHMLENGPTGALGLANVSGWITEDCFLKALKHFVHFVKPSADSPALIVLDNQNAYNH
;
A
#
# COMPACT_ATOMS: atom_id res chain seq x y z
N MET A 1 -5.94 -2.91 4.44
CA MET A 1 -5.03 -1.75 4.44
C MET A 1 -3.61 -2.28 4.47
N LEU A 2 -2.70 -1.68 3.71
CA LEU A 2 -1.26 -1.95 3.79
C LEU A 2 -0.56 -0.68 4.29
N GLY A 3 0.31 -0.83 5.28
CA GLY A 3 1.13 0.25 5.82
C GLY A 3 2.61 -0.09 5.67
N PHE A 4 3.44 0.95 5.50
CA PHE A 4 4.89 0.83 5.56
C PHE A 4 5.40 1.65 6.72
N ALA A 5 6.19 1.01 7.58
CA ALA A 5 6.82 1.63 8.73
C ALA A 5 8.30 1.25 8.77
N ASN A 6 9.12 2.09 9.42
CA ASN A 6 10.53 1.81 9.65
C ASN A 6 10.82 1.69 11.15
N ALA A 7 12.00 1.17 11.49
CA ALA A 7 12.41 0.94 12.88
C ALA A 7 12.56 2.22 13.72
N ALA A 8 12.70 3.39 13.08
CA ALA A 8 12.75 4.68 13.75
C ALA A 8 11.35 5.24 14.07
N GLY A 9 10.27 4.49 13.79
CA GLY A 9 8.90 4.92 14.02
C GLY A 9 8.32 5.81 12.91
N GLY A 10 9.04 6.00 11.81
CA GLY A 10 8.54 6.69 10.62
C GLY A 10 7.60 5.82 9.80
N SER A 11 6.68 6.45 9.07
CA SER A 11 5.79 5.79 8.13
C SER A 11 5.55 6.65 6.89
N ILE A 12 5.13 6.03 5.80
CA ILE A 12 4.63 6.73 4.60
C ILE A 12 3.09 6.67 4.59
N PRO A 13 2.40 7.53 3.81
CA PRO A 13 0.96 7.46 3.70
C PRO A 13 0.45 6.05 3.36
N PRO A 14 -0.64 5.57 3.98
CA PRO A 14 -1.08 4.18 3.85
C PRO A 14 -1.72 3.89 2.48
N VAL A 15 -1.85 2.60 2.19
CA VAL A 15 -2.63 2.10 1.05
C VAL A 15 -3.93 1.47 1.54
N PHE A 16 -5.07 2.00 1.11
CA PHE A 16 -6.39 1.45 1.36
C PHE A 16 -6.85 0.59 0.19
N ILE A 17 -7.41 -0.59 0.50
CA ILE A 17 -7.99 -1.50 -0.49
C ILE A 17 -9.45 -1.68 -0.11
N PHE A 18 -10.35 -1.17 -0.94
CA PHE A 18 -11.78 -1.20 -0.71
C PHE A 18 -12.43 -2.40 -1.44
N PRO A 19 -13.37 -3.14 -0.81
CA PRO A 19 -14.11 -4.23 -1.46
C PRO A 19 -15.15 -3.67 -2.43
N ARG A 20 -14.70 -3.26 -3.63
CA ARG A 20 -15.49 -2.63 -4.70
C ARG A 20 -14.89 -2.95 -6.07
N VAL A 21 -15.71 -2.92 -7.12
CA VAL A 21 -15.23 -3.09 -8.50
C VAL A 21 -14.41 -1.88 -8.97
N HIS A 22 -14.78 -0.68 -8.52
CA HIS A 22 -14.13 0.57 -8.93
C HIS A 22 -13.81 1.44 -7.72
N PHE A 23 -12.64 2.07 -7.77
CA PHE A 23 -12.26 3.11 -6.82
C PHE A 23 -12.92 4.45 -7.22
N LYS A 24 -13.25 5.27 -6.22
CA LYS A 24 -13.69 6.66 -6.40
C LYS A 24 -12.96 7.54 -5.39
N GLU A 25 -12.56 8.74 -5.80
CA GLU A 25 -11.73 9.63 -4.96
C GLU A 25 -12.37 9.95 -3.61
N HIS A 26 -13.71 10.13 -3.56
CA HIS A 26 -14.43 10.40 -2.30
C HIS A 26 -14.29 9.27 -1.26
N MET A 27 -13.86 8.06 -1.65
CA MET A 27 -13.61 6.97 -0.70
C MET A 27 -12.42 7.25 0.22
N LEU A 28 -11.59 8.25 -0.11
CA LEU A 28 -10.52 8.76 0.73
C LEU A 28 -10.88 10.11 1.41
N GLU A 29 -12.12 10.59 1.30
CA GLU A 29 -12.53 11.82 1.99
C GLU A 29 -12.27 11.69 3.50
N ASN A 30 -11.67 12.74 4.07
CA ASN A 30 -11.22 12.78 5.46
C ASN A 30 -10.13 11.75 5.83
N GLY A 31 -9.54 11.07 4.84
CA GLY A 31 -8.42 10.16 5.03
C GLY A 31 -7.07 10.88 5.17
N PRO A 32 -6.00 10.14 5.51
CA PRO A 32 -4.65 10.69 5.57
C PRO A 32 -4.21 11.28 4.23
N THR A 33 -3.61 12.48 4.27
CA THR A 33 -3.07 13.12 3.06
C THR A 33 -2.03 12.23 2.39
N GLY A 34 -2.17 12.09 1.06
CA GLY A 34 -1.27 11.27 0.25
C GLY A 34 -1.55 9.78 0.33
N ALA A 35 -2.60 9.31 1.01
CA ALA A 35 -2.99 7.90 0.99
C ALA A 35 -3.34 7.44 -0.43
N LEU A 36 -2.99 6.20 -0.74
CA LEU A 36 -3.36 5.57 -2.00
C LEU A 36 -4.65 4.76 -1.82
N GLY A 37 -5.66 5.03 -2.64
CA GLY A 37 -6.91 4.29 -2.67
C GLY A 37 -6.93 3.30 -3.83
N LEU A 38 -7.17 2.03 -3.52
CA LEU A 38 -7.33 0.94 -4.47
C LEU A 38 -8.67 0.25 -4.24
N ALA A 39 -9.18 -0.43 -5.25
CA ALA A 39 -10.40 -1.20 -5.14
C ALA A 39 -10.28 -2.52 -5.91
N ASN A 40 -10.77 -3.59 -5.31
CA ASN A 40 -11.03 -4.84 -5.98
C ASN A 40 -12.23 -5.54 -5.32
N VAL A 41 -12.79 -6.56 -5.96
CA VAL A 41 -14.03 -7.21 -5.51
C VAL A 41 -13.90 -7.80 -4.11
N SER A 42 -12.75 -8.36 -3.76
CA SER A 42 -12.57 -9.09 -2.51
C SER A 42 -12.21 -8.19 -1.32
N GLY A 43 -11.66 -6.99 -1.58
CA GLY A 43 -11.05 -6.12 -0.58
C GLY A 43 -9.70 -6.61 -0.05
N TRP A 44 -9.26 -7.81 -0.44
CA TRP A 44 -7.96 -8.37 -0.08
C TRP A 44 -6.85 -7.85 -0.99
N ILE A 45 -5.61 -7.95 -0.55
CA ILE A 45 -4.48 -7.60 -1.39
C ILE A 45 -4.34 -8.63 -2.53
N THR A 46 -4.32 -8.14 -3.77
CA THR A 46 -3.96 -8.92 -4.95
C THR A 46 -2.57 -8.53 -5.44
N GLU A 47 -2.00 -9.29 -6.38
CA GLU A 47 -0.72 -8.96 -7.01
C GLU A 47 -0.71 -7.54 -7.62
N ASP A 48 -1.76 -7.16 -8.34
CA ASP A 48 -1.89 -5.81 -8.90
C ASP A 48 -1.96 -4.72 -7.81
N CYS A 49 -2.68 -4.99 -6.71
CA CYS A 49 -2.71 -4.07 -5.58
C CYS A 49 -1.34 -3.93 -4.92
N PHE A 50 -0.62 -5.05 -4.78
CA PHE A 50 0.72 -5.07 -4.21
C PHE A 50 1.73 -4.32 -5.08
N LEU A 51 1.70 -4.50 -6.41
CA LEU A 51 2.55 -3.76 -7.33
C LEU A 51 2.29 -2.24 -7.27
N LYS A 52 1.03 -1.82 -7.17
CA LYS A 52 0.67 -0.41 -6.98
C LYS A 52 1.16 0.12 -5.65
N ALA A 53 1.07 -0.67 -4.58
CA ALA A 53 1.63 -0.32 -3.28
C ALA A 53 3.16 -0.20 -3.29
N LEU A 54 3.88 -1.03 -4.06
CA LEU A 54 5.33 -0.90 -4.22
C LEU A 54 5.72 0.37 -4.99
N LYS A 55 4.96 0.74 -6.02
CA LYS A 55 5.17 2.04 -6.72
C LYS A 55 4.96 3.22 -5.78
N HIS A 56 3.94 3.14 -4.92
CA HIS A 56 3.70 4.11 -3.86
C HIS A 56 4.86 4.18 -2.87
N PHE A 57 5.37 3.04 -2.42
CA PHE A 57 6.57 2.96 -1.59
C PHE A 57 7.77 3.65 -2.24
N VAL A 58 8.08 3.34 -3.50
CA VAL A 58 9.20 3.95 -4.23
C VAL A 58 9.02 5.46 -4.38
N HIS A 59 7.80 5.95 -4.58
CA HIS A 59 7.52 7.39 -4.69
C HIS A 59 7.89 8.15 -3.41
N PHE A 60 7.53 7.61 -2.23
CA PHE A 60 7.80 8.27 -0.94
C PHE A 60 9.21 8.01 -0.40
N VAL A 61 9.70 6.77 -0.52
CA VAL A 61 10.99 6.37 0.05
C VAL A 61 12.17 6.72 -0.87
N LYS A 62 11.94 6.76 -2.19
CA LYS A 62 12.95 7.10 -3.21
C LYS A 62 14.26 6.31 -3.06
N PRO A 63 14.20 4.96 -2.96
CA PRO A 63 15.41 4.15 -2.88
C PRO A 63 16.29 4.35 -4.11
N SER A 64 17.61 4.27 -3.91
CA SER A 64 18.62 4.35 -4.96
C SER A 64 19.70 3.29 -4.75
N ALA A 65 20.65 3.17 -5.67
CA ALA A 65 21.79 2.28 -5.50
C ALA A 65 22.66 2.66 -4.28
N ASP A 66 22.82 3.97 -4.03
CA ASP A 66 23.61 4.50 -2.92
C ASP A 66 22.83 4.51 -1.59
N SER A 67 21.50 4.43 -1.65
CA SER A 67 20.61 4.38 -0.49
C SER A 67 19.48 3.37 -0.72
N PRO A 68 19.78 2.06 -0.61
CA PRO A 68 18.79 1.02 -0.85
C PRO A 68 17.76 0.97 0.29
N ALA A 69 16.55 0.54 -0.03
CA ALA A 69 15.52 0.25 0.97
C ALA A 69 15.26 -1.26 1.05
N LEU A 70 15.16 -1.78 2.27
CA LEU A 70 14.79 -3.16 2.55
C LEU A 70 13.32 -3.23 2.96
N ILE A 71 12.55 -4.06 2.27
CA ILE A 71 11.16 -4.36 2.65
C ILE A 71 11.16 -5.74 3.30
N VAL A 72 10.74 -5.81 4.56
CA VAL A 72 10.49 -7.06 5.26
C VAL A 72 8.98 -7.27 5.27
N LEU A 73 8.53 -8.34 4.62
CA LEU A 73 7.13 -8.71 4.53
C LEU A 73 6.86 -9.88 5.47
N ASP A 74 5.79 -9.79 6.25
CA ASP A 74 5.27 -10.96 6.94
C ASP A 74 4.53 -11.84 5.93
N ASN A 75 4.69 -13.15 6.06
CA ASN A 75 4.09 -14.12 5.14
C ASN A 75 2.60 -14.29 5.46
N GLN A 76 1.81 -13.25 5.21
CA GLN A 76 0.36 -13.37 5.18
C GLN A 76 -0.02 -14.06 3.88
N ASN A 77 -0.32 -15.36 3.98
CA ASN A 77 -0.96 -16.12 2.92
C ASN A 77 -2.35 -15.53 2.64
N ALA A 78 -2.42 -14.56 1.71
CA ALA A 78 -3.68 -14.06 1.15
C ALA A 78 -4.36 -15.11 0.22
N TYR A 79 -3.71 -16.26 0.01
CA TYR A 79 -4.22 -17.41 -0.74
C TYR A 79 -4.71 -18.50 0.22
N ASN A 80 -6.01 -18.49 0.51
CA ASN A 80 -6.80 -19.68 0.83
C ASN A 80 -8.29 -19.32 0.74
N HIS A 81 -8.78 -19.01 -0.46
CA HIS A 81 -10.17 -19.18 -0.88
C HIS A 81 -10.23 -19.41 -2.39
#